data_AF-A0A7S4IFX3-F1
#
_entry.id   AF-A0A7S4IFX3-F1
#
_cell.length_a   1.000
_cell.length_b   1.000
_cell.length_c   1.000
_cell.angle_alpha   90.00
_cell.angle_beta   90.00
_cell.angle_gamma   90.00
#
_symmetry.space_group_name_H-M   'P 1'
#
loop_
_entity.id
_entity.type
_entity.pdbx_description
1 polymer ?
#
loop_
_entity_poly.entity_id
_entity_poly.type
_entity_poly.pdbx_seq_one_letter_code
_entity_poly.pdbx_strand_id
1 'polypeptide(L)'
;NLDQFIDLCILLGCDYSGTIKGIGPQTAYELIKAHKSIERIIEDIERTGNRVVTSKDGFDYQEARLLFHQPDVIPAEQFSVQHFRCFAPDYVTAREFLIGKSFNHEKVDKMLDRCNTAHNK
;
A
#
# COMPACT_ATOMS: atom_id res chain seq x y z
N ASN A 1 17.86 -7.61 5.02
CA ASN A 1 16.98 -8.67 5.57
C ASN A 1 15.55 -8.14 5.44
N LEU A 2 14.67 -8.83 4.71
CA LEU A 2 13.30 -8.38 4.41
C LEU A 2 12.45 -8.28 5.67
N ASP A 3 12.53 -9.26 6.57
CA ASP A 3 11.71 -9.33 7.79
C ASP A 3 11.96 -8.12 8.69
N GLN A 4 13.24 -7.72 8.85
CA GLN A 4 13.61 -6.52 9.60
C GLN A 4 13.07 -5.23 8.98
N PHE A 5 12.97 -5.19 7.65
CA PHE A 5 12.44 -4.03 6.96
C PHE A 5 10.92 -3.94 7.11
N ILE A 6 10.22 -5.08 7.00
CA ILE A 6 8.78 -5.16 7.27
C ILE A 6 8.48 -4.74 8.72
N ASP A 7 9.23 -5.27 9.68
CA ASP A 7 9.10 -4.91 11.09
C ASP A 7 9.34 -3.43 11.35
N LEU A 8 10.33 -2.84 10.68
CA LEU A 8 10.56 -1.40 10.74
C LEU A 8 9.34 -0.64 10.20
N CYS A 9 8.80 -1.01 9.03
CA CYS A 9 7.62 -0.38 8.46
C CYS A 9 6.39 -0.46 9.39
N ILE A 10 6.18 -1.60 10.05
CA ILE A 10 5.09 -1.75 11.02
C ILE A 10 5.28 -0.82 12.22
N LEU A 11 6.50 -0.72 12.76
CA LEU A 11 6.80 0.18 13.88
C LEU A 11 6.69 1.68 13.52
N LEU A 12 6.94 2.03 12.26
CA LEU A 12 6.74 3.38 11.73
C LEU A 12 5.25 3.76 11.60
N GLY A 13 4.37 2.75 11.62
CA GLY A 13 2.95 2.87 11.33
C GLY A 13 2.63 2.48 9.89
N CYS A 14 1.69 1.55 9.76
CA CYS A 14 1.12 1.11 8.50
C CYS A 14 -0.41 1.04 8.62
N ASP A 15 -1.10 0.82 7.50
CA ASP A 15 -2.57 0.80 7.48
C ASP A 15 -3.18 -0.50 8.07
N TYR A 16 -2.34 -1.50 8.36
CA TYR A 16 -2.77 -2.86 8.73
C TYR A 16 -2.69 -3.16 10.22
N SER A 17 -2.12 -2.26 11.02
CA SER A 17 -2.07 -2.37 12.48
C SER A 17 -2.02 -1.00 13.13
N GLY A 18 -2.31 -0.93 14.43
CA GLY A 18 -2.00 0.23 15.25
C GLY A 18 -0.48 0.49 15.32
N THR A 19 -0.10 1.41 16.21
CA THR A 19 1.31 1.73 16.50
C THR A 19 1.60 1.61 17.98
N ILE A 20 2.86 1.32 18.32
CA ILE A 20 3.31 1.46 19.70
C ILE A 20 3.47 2.95 19.97
N LYS A 21 2.62 3.51 20.84
CA LYS A 21 2.67 4.93 21.23
C LYS A 21 4.11 5.33 21.58
N GLY A 22 4.53 6.53 21.21
CA GLY A 22 5.85 7.07 21.59
C GLY A 22 7.06 6.40 20.93
N ILE A 23 6.86 5.44 20.03
CA ILE A 23 7.91 4.98 19.11
C ILE A 23 7.77 5.81 17.82
N GLY A 24 8.73 6.70 17.60
CA GLY A 24 8.85 7.47 16.35
C GLY A 24 9.92 6.89 15.42
N PRO A 25 10.16 7.51 14.25
CA PRO A 25 11.03 6.94 13.23
C PRO A 25 12.46 6.64 13.66
N GLN A 26 13.08 7.57 14.40
CA GLN A 26 14.43 7.40 14.90
C GLN A 26 14.53 6.22 15.89
N THR A 27 13.61 6.19 16.86
CA THR A 27 13.54 5.13 17.88
C THR A 27 13.25 3.78 17.25
N ALA A 28 12.31 3.69 16.31
CA ALA A 28 11.99 2.46 15.59
C ALA A 28 13.22 1.89 14.86
N TYR A 29 13.97 2.75 14.18
CA TYR A 29 15.20 2.35 13.49
C TYR A 29 16.27 1.81 14.45
N GLU A 30 16.50 2.52 15.57
CA GLU A 30 17.46 2.09 16.60
C GLU A 30 17.07 0.75 17.23
N LEU A 31 15.79 0.58 17.55
CA LEU A 31 15.23 -0.64 18.12
C LEU A 31 15.38 -1.83 17.14
N ILE A 32 15.03 -1.66 15.87
CA ILE A 32 15.21 -2.74 14.88
C ILE A 32 16.68 -3.07 14.68
N LYS A 33 17.56 -2.07 14.68
CA LYS A 33 19.00 -2.29 14.55
C LYS A 33 19.56 -3.08 15.74
N ALA A 34 19.07 -2.83 16.97
CA ALA A 34 19.51 -3.53 18.16
C ALA A 34 18.88 -4.93 18.32
N HIS A 35 17.55 -5.03 18.22
CA HIS A 35 16.78 -6.22 18.60
C HIS A 35 16.51 -7.17 17.43
N LYS A 36 16.51 -6.67 16.20
CA LYS A 36 16.30 -7.43 14.94
C LYS A 36 14.87 -7.94 14.68
N SER A 37 13.95 -7.87 15.63
CA SER A 37 12.53 -8.22 15.43
C SER A 37 11.62 -7.51 16.43
N ILE A 38 10.34 -7.35 16.08
CA ILE A 38 9.34 -6.74 16.97
C ILE A 38 9.18 -7.52 18.28
N GLU A 39 9.23 -8.85 18.25
CA GLU A 39 9.13 -9.72 19.43
C GLU A 39 10.18 -9.33 20.49
N ARG A 40 11.44 -9.23 20.08
CA ARG A 40 12.56 -8.88 20.98
C ARG A 40 12.51 -7.44 21.45
N ILE A 41 11.86 -6.56 20.69
CA ILE A 41 11.60 -5.17 21.08
C ILE A 41 10.54 -5.16 22.19
N ILE A 42 9.45 -5.89 22.01
CA ILE A 42 8.38 -6.00 23.01
C ILE A 42 8.92 -6.63 24.30
N GLU A 43 9.68 -7.72 24.22
CA GLU A 43 10.31 -8.36 25.38
C GLU A 43 11.20 -7.39 26.17
N ASP A 44 11.97 -6.54 25.49
CA ASP A 44 12.83 -5.55 26.16
C ASP A 44 12.03 -4.39 26.79
N ILE A 45 11.00 -3.91 26.09
CA ILE A 45 10.09 -2.87 26.58
C ILE A 45 9.35 -3.33 27.85
N GLU A 46 8.85 -4.57 27.85
CA GLU A 46 8.15 -5.15 29.00
C GLU A 46 9.09 -5.41 30.17
N ARG A 47 10.30 -5.93 29.90
CA ARG A 47 11.33 -6.17 30.91
C ARG A 47 11.77 -4.89 31.61
N THR A 48 11.90 -3.79 30.86
CA THR A 48 12.30 -2.49 31.41
C THR A 48 11.18 -1.81 32.20
N GLY A 49 9.94 -2.32 32.13
CA GLY A 49 8.78 -1.72 32.78
C GLY A 49 8.39 -0.36 32.22
N ASN A 50 8.99 0.04 31.09
CA ASN A 50 8.80 1.36 30.50
C ASN A 50 7.39 1.49 29.91
N ARG A 51 6.85 0.41 29.36
CA ARG A 51 5.54 0.36 28.69
C ARG A 51 5.00 -1.06 28.72
N VAL A 52 3.67 -1.18 28.65
CA VAL A 52 3.01 -2.45 28.35
C VAL A 52 2.48 -2.33 26.93
N VAL A 53 2.89 -3.23 26.04
CA VAL A 53 2.38 -3.31 24.67
C VAL A 53 1.27 -4.35 24.69
N THR A 54 0.01 -3.93 24.60
CA THR A 54 -1.10 -4.88 24.60
C THR A 54 -1.80 -4.90 23.26
N SER A 55 -2.40 -6.04 22.91
CA SER A 55 -3.32 -6.14 21.77
C SER A 55 -4.52 -5.18 21.88
N LYS A 56 -4.84 -4.67 23.07
CA LYS A 56 -5.86 -3.63 23.26
C LYS A 56 -5.47 -2.28 22.63
N ASP A 57 -4.18 -2.06 22.40
CA ASP A 57 -3.67 -0.89 21.67
C ASP A 57 -3.81 -1.05 20.15
N GLY A 58 -4.39 -2.17 19.68
CA GLY A 58 -4.58 -2.48 18.26
C GLY A 58 -3.29 -2.79 17.51
N PHE A 59 -2.19 -3.05 18.21
CA PHE A 59 -0.89 -3.35 17.61
C PHE A 59 -0.76 -4.82 17.19
N ASP A 60 -1.61 -5.24 16.25
CA ASP A 60 -1.64 -6.61 15.71
C ASP A 60 -0.57 -6.83 14.63
N TYR A 61 0.70 -6.62 15.00
CA TYR A 61 1.83 -6.64 14.07
C TYR A 61 2.01 -7.99 13.34
N GLN A 62 1.55 -9.10 13.94
CA GLN A 62 1.67 -10.43 13.34
C GLN A 62 0.81 -10.56 12.07
N GLU A 63 -0.43 -10.05 12.11
CA GLU A 63 -1.33 -10.02 10.96
C GLU A 63 -0.81 -9.07 9.88
N ALA A 64 -0.34 -7.88 10.28
CA ALA A 64 0.29 -6.94 9.36
C ALA A 64 1.52 -7.57 8.67
N ARG A 65 2.39 -8.25 9.43
CA ARG A 65 3.57 -8.93 8.90
C ARG A 65 3.18 -10.05 7.92
N LEU A 66 2.16 -10.84 8.26
CA LEU A 66 1.64 -11.88 7.37
C LEU A 66 1.16 -11.28 6.04
N LEU A 67 0.41 -10.18 6.09
CA LEU A 67 -0.07 -9.48 4.89
C LEU A 67 1.08 -8.96 4.02
N PHE A 68 2.16 -8.44 4.61
CA PHE A 68 3.34 -8.03 3.86
C PHE A 68 4.07 -9.19 3.18
N HIS A 69 4.09 -10.38 3.79
CA HIS A 69 4.74 -11.56 3.21
C HIS A 69 3.89 -12.30 2.20
N GLN A 70 2.59 -12.37 2.46
CA GLN A 70 1.62 -13.14 1.70
C GLN A 70 0.44 -12.24 1.33
N PRO A 71 0.68 -11.18 0.54
CA PRO A 71 -0.40 -10.34 0.08
C PRO A 71 -1.29 -11.14 -0.87
N ASP A 72 -2.59 -10.91 -0.81
CA ASP A 72 -3.54 -11.49 -1.76
C ASP A 72 -3.37 -10.80 -3.12
N VAL A 73 -2.54 -11.40 -3.97
CA VAL A 73 -2.20 -10.87 -5.30
C VAL A 73 -2.40 -11.93 -6.36
N ILE A 74 -2.84 -11.48 -7.54
CA ILE A 74 -2.90 -12.35 -8.71
C ILE A 74 -1.45 -12.64 -9.15
N PRO A 75 -1.03 -13.91 -9.27
CA PRO A 75 0.31 -14.27 -9.72
C PRO A 75 0.64 -13.67 -11.08
N ALA A 76 1.86 -13.17 -11.24
CA ALA A 76 2.29 -12.47 -12.45
C ALA A 76 2.17 -13.36 -13.71
N GLU A 77 2.32 -14.67 -13.55
CA GLU A 77 2.24 -15.68 -14.61
C GLU A 77 0.84 -15.79 -15.22
N GLN A 78 -0.20 -15.35 -14.51
CA GLN A 78 -1.56 -15.29 -15.05
C GLN A 78 -1.74 -14.16 -16.07
N PHE A 79 -0.81 -13.20 -16.13
CA PHE A 79 -0.87 -12.09 -17.05
C PHE A 79 0.06 -12.30 -18.24
N SER A 80 -0.51 -12.18 -19.45
CA SER A 80 0.24 -11.97 -20.68
C SER A 80 0.48 -10.48 -20.98
N VAL A 81 1.44 -10.18 -21.86
CA VAL A 81 1.71 -8.81 -22.36
C VAL A 81 0.47 -8.11 -22.91
N GLN A 82 -0.52 -8.86 -23.42
CA GLN A 82 -1.75 -8.29 -23.95
C GLN A 82 -2.60 -7.59 -22.88
N HIS A 83 -2.53 -8.02 -21.60
CA HIS A 83 -3.27 -7.38 -20.51
C HIS A 83 -2.73 -5.98 -20.18
N PHE A 84 -1.47 -5.70 -20.52
CA PHE A 84 -0.82 -4.42 -20.26
C PHE A 84 -0.66 -3.56 -21.52
N ARG A 85 -1.16 -4.02 -22.68
CA ARG A 85 -1.20 -3.19 -23.88
C ARG A 85 -2.26 -2.10 -23.73
N CYS A 86 -1.83 -0.86 -23.89
CA CYS A 86 -2.76 0.24 -24.12
C CYS A 86 -3.24 0.17 -25.57
N PHE A 87 -4.46 -0.28 -25.78
CA PHE A 87 -5.12 -0.22 -27.10
C PHE A 87 -5.82 1.12 -27.28
N ALA A 88 -6.01 1.53 -28.54
CA ALA A 88 -6.85 2.68 -28.84
C ALA A 88 -8.25 2.45 -28.24
N PRO A 89 -8.73 3.34 -27.35
CA PRO A 89 -10.09 3.28 -26.84
C PRO A 89 -11.11 3.33 -27.97
N ASP A 90 -12.28 2.76 -27.73
CA ASP A 90 -13.45 3.08 -28.54
C ASP A 90 -13.96 4.48 -28.17
N TYR A 91 -13.46 5.48 -28.89
CA TYR A 91 -13.78 6.88 -28.67
C TYR A 91 -15.26 7.20 -28.91
N VAL A 92 -15.93 6.46 -29.80
CA VAL A 92 -17.35 6.69 -30.11
C VAL A 92 -18.19 6.21 -28.93
N THR A 93 -18.00 4.96 -28.51
CA THR A 93 -18.73 4.38 -27.39
C THR A 93 -18.45 5.13 -26.09
N ALA A 94 -17.19 5.51 -25.84
CA ALA A 94 -16.81 6.28 -24.66
C ALA A 94 -17.50 7.65 -24.63
N ARG A 95 -17.58 8.34 -25.77
CA ARG A 95 -18.27 9.62 -25.90
C ARG A 95 -19.76 9.49 -25.60
N GLU A 96 -20.43 8.53 -26.25
CA GLU A 96 -21.86 8.28 -26.08
C GLU A 96 -22.20 7.94 -24.63
N PHE A 97 -21.40 7.08 -23.99
CA PHE A 97 -21.57 6.72 -22.58
C PHE A 97 -21.48 7.94 -21.66
N LEU A 98 -20.46 8.79 -21.84
CA LEU A 98 -20.25 9.96 -20.99
C LEU A 98 -21.33 11.03 -21.20
N ILE A 99 -21.71 11.29 -22.45
CA ILE A 99 -22.83 12.20 -22.74
C ILE A 99 -24.14 11.67 -22.15
N GLY A 100 -24.39 10.36 -22.25
CA GLY A 100 -25.54 9.71 -21.63
C GLY A 100 -25.56 9.78 -20.09
N LYS A 101 -24.41 10.04 -19.45
CA LYS A 101 -24.27 10.34 -18.02
C LYS A 101 -24.33 11.84 -17.71
N SER A 102 -24.78 12.66 -18.66
CA SER A 102 -24.96 14.11 -18.52
C SER A 102 -23.66 14.89 -18.28
N PHE A 103 -22.51 14.37 -18.73
CA PHE A 103 -21.28 15.14 -18.78
C PHE A 103 -21.35 16.21 -19.88
N ASN A 104 -20.62 17.31 -19.70
CA ASN A 104 -20.58 18.39 -20.69
C ASN A 104 -19.90 17.92 -21.99
N HIS A 105 -20.61 18.07 -23.11
CA HIS A 105 -20.19 17.60 -24.44
C HIS A 105 -18.82 18.14 -24.86
N GLU A 106 -18.63 19.47 -24.79
CA GLU A 106 -17.39 20.11 -25.24
C GLU A 106 -16.17 19.67 -24.42
N LYS A 107 -16.36 19.47 -23.10
CA LYS A 107 -15.29 18.96 -22.23
C LYS A 107 -14.94 17.50 -22.55
N VAL A 108 -15.93 16.67 -22.85
CA VAL A 108 -15.71 15.27 -23.24
C VAL A 108 -14.95 15.21 -24.55
N ASP A 109 -15.36 15.97 -25.56
CA ASP A 109 -14.72 15.99 -26.88
C ASP A 109 -13.24 16.40 -26.77
N LYS A 110 -12.95 17.51 -26.07
CA LYS A 110 -11.56 17.94 -25.83
C LYS A 110 -10.73 16.91 -25.07
N MET A 111 -11.32 16.17 -24.13
CA MET A 111 -10.62 15.13 -23.39
C MET A 111 -10.26 13.96 -24.31
N LEU A 112 -11.22 13.48 -25.12
CA LEU A 112 -11.02 12.37 -26.04
C LEU A 112 -9.97 12.71 -27.10
N ASP A 113 -9.98 13.94 -27.63
CA ASP A 113 -8.96 14.43 -28.56
C ASP A 113 -7.55 14.40 -27.95
N ARG A 114 -7.43 14.83 -26.69
CA ARG A 114 -6.14 14.76 -25.95
C ARG A 114 -5.69 13.32 -25.76
N CYS A 115 -6.60 12.41 -25.41
CA CYS A 115 -6.31 10.99 -25.27
C CYS A 115 -5.83 10.38 -26.59
N ASN A 116 -6.51 10.68 -27.71
CA ASN A 116 -6.11 10.21 -29.04
C ASN A 116 -4.76 10.77 -29.47
N THR A 117 -4.52 12.06 -29.22
CA THR A 117 -3.23 12.68 -29.53
C THR A 117 -2.08 12.05 -28.72
N ALA A 118 -2.30 11.76 -27.44
CA ALA A 118 -1.29 11.14 -26.58
C ALA A 118 -1.02 9.68 -26.95
N HIS A 119 -2.05 8.94 -27.39
CA HIS A 119 -1.93 7.54 -27.77
C HIS A 119 -1.11 7.35 -29.06
N ASN A 120 -1.19 8.31 -29.99
CA ASN A 120 -0.49 8.25 -31.28
C ASN A 120 0.90 8.94 -31.27
N LYS A 121 1.36 9.41 -30.10
CA LYS A 121 2.72 9.95 -29.92
C LYS A 121 3.67 8.85 -29.47
#